data_AF-B8RJI7-F1
#
_entry.id   AF-B8RJI7-F1
#
_cell.length_a   1.000
_cell.length_b   1.000
_cell.length_c   1.000
_cell.angle_alpha   90.00
_cell.angle_beta   90.00
_cell.angle_gamma   90.00
#
_symmetry.space_group_name_H-M   'P 1'
#
loop_
_entity.id
_entity.type
_entity.pdbx_description
1 polymer ?
#
loop_
_entity_poly.entity_id
_entity_poly.type
_entity_poly.pdbx_seq_one_letter_code
_entity_poly.pdbx_strand_id
1 'polypeptide(L)'
;VKKWQTLIECSVDVKTTDNYLPRVFCIGFTIKDQVSQRKTCYAQHSQIKAIRKNMTQIITNNVTSSDLQEVVNKLLPDSIAKDIEKACQGVYPLHDVYIRKVKVLKKPRFDLANLLELHGDGGGKGAEVSTGAAEGGVVVDRPEGYEPPVQESV
;
A
#
# COMPACT_ATOMS: atom_id res chain seq x y z
N VAL A 1 -14.26 -13.41 8.69
CA VAL A 1 -14.01 -14.74 8.09
C VAL A 1 -15.22 -15.63 8.32
N LYS A 2 -15.82 -16.19 7.26
CA LYS A 2 -17.00 -17.07 7.35
C LYS A 2 -16.62 -18.53 7.13
N LYS A 3 -17.46 -19.45 7.62
CA LYS A 3 -17.33 -20.89 7.34
C LYS A 3 -17.80 -21.19 5.90
N TRP A 4 -17.49 -22.39 5.40
CA TRP A 4 -17.95 -22.92 4.11
C TRP A 4 -17.35 -22.30 2.84
N GLN A 5 -16.33 -21.46 3.00
CA GLN A 5 -15.53 -20.89 1.92
C GLN A 5 -14.04 -21.12 2.19
N THR A 6 -13.24 -21.11 1.14
CA THR A 6 -11.78 -21.18 1.27
C THR A 6 -11.24 -19.77 1.45
N LEU A 7 -10.43 -19.58 2.49
CA LEU A 7 -9.58 -18.41 2.65
C LEU A 7 -8.30 -18.63 1.85
N ILE A 8 -7.95 -17.67 0.99
CA ILE A 8 -6.72 -17.66 0.22
C ILE A 8 -5.91 -16.44 0.65
N GLU A 9 -4.68 -16.69 1.08
CA GLU A 9 -3.72 -15.66 1.48
C GLU A 9 -2.45 -15.77 0.66
N CYS A 10 -1.86 -14.60 0.38
CA CYS A 10 -0.56 -14.45 -0.27
C CYS A 10 0.24 -13.33 0.42
N SER A 11 1.55 -13.50 0.50
CA SER A 11 2.49 -12.46 0.93
C SER A 11 3.62 -12.36 -0.07
N VAL A 12 3.95 -11.13 -0.47
CA VAL A 12 4.98 -10.87 -1.48
C VAL A 12 5.88 -9.75 -0.99
N ASP A 13 7.18 -9.97 -1.13
CA ASP A 13 8.20 -8.94 -0.96
C ASP A 13 8.54 -8.38 -2.33
N VAL A 14 8.36 -7.07 -2.50
CA VAL A 14 8.63 -6.40 -3.76
C VAL A 14 9.44 -5.15 -3.48
N LYS A 15 10.35 -4.82 -4.39
CA LYS A 15 11.12 -3.58 -4.36
C LYS A 15 10.44 -2.56 -5.28
N THR A 16 10.22 -1.36 -4.79
CA THR A 16 9.72 -0.21 -5.56
C THR A 16 10.86 0.53 -6.25
N THR A 17 10.52 1.46 -7.15
CA THR A 17 11.50 2.25 -7.93
C THR A 17 12.40 3.14 -7.05
N ASP A 18 11.82 3.73 -6.00
CA ASP A 18 12.45 4.56 -4.97
C ASP A 18 13.23 3.76 -3.89
N ASN A 19 13.47 2.47 -4.13
CA ASN A 19 14.24 1.57 -3.28
C ASN A 19 13.62 1.25 -1.91
N TYR A 20 12.33 1.45 -1.71
CA TYR A 20 11.63 0.82 -0.59
C TYR A 20 11.44 -0.68 -0.85
N LEU A 21 11.39 -1.46 0.22
CA LEU A 21 11.08 -2.89 0.17
C LEU A 21 9.83 -3.19 0.99
N PRO A 22 8.62 -2.97 0.44
CA PRO A 22 7.37 -3.37 1.08
C PRO A 22 7.09 -4.88 0.96
N ARG A 23 6.56 -5.46 2.05
CA ARG A 23 5.85 -6.74 2.08
C ARG A 23 4.35 -6.50 2.01
N VAL A 24 3.74 -6.87 0.90
CA VAL A 24 2.30 -6.75 0.65
C VAL A 24 1.61 -8.06 1.03
N PHE A 25 0.52 -7.97 1.79
CA PHE A 25 -0.30 -9.12 2.14
C PHE A 25 -1.65 -9.00 1.46
N CYS A 26 -2.02 -9.99 0.66
CA CYS A 26 -3.31 -10.08 0.01
C CYS A 26 -4.14 -11.19 0.66
N ILE A 27 -5.43 -10.93 0.81
CA ILE A 27 -6.44 -11.89 1.25
C ILE A 27 -7.56 -11.93 0.23
N GLY A 28 -8.16 -13.10 0.03
CA GLY A 28 -9.37 -13.27 -0.77
C GLY A 28 -10.15 -14.51 -0.34
N PHE A 29 -11.44 -14.54 -0.67
CA PHE A 29 -12.33 -15.65 -0.34
C PHE A 29 -13.01 -16.20 -1.58
N THR A 30 -13.25 -17.50 -1.61
CA THR A 30 -14.00 -18.13 -2.70
C THR A 30 -15.47 -17.76 -2.64
N ILE A 31 -16.05 -17.31 -3.75
CA ILE A 31 -17.48 -17.04 -3.82
C ILE A 31 -18.23 -18.31 -4.22
N LYS A 32 -19.43 -18.48 -3.68
CA LYS A 32 -20.34 -19.52 -4.11
C LYS A 32 -21.05 -19.07 -5.37
N ASP A 33 -21.05 -19.93 -6.39
CA ASP A 33 -21.88 -19.72 -7.58
C ASP A 33 -23.38 -19.73 -7.21
N GLN A 34 -24.15 -18.80 -7.80
CA GLN A 34 -25.57 -18.62 -7.50
C GLN A 34 -26.40 -19.87 -7.85
N VAL A 35 -26.00 -20.60 -8.91
CA VAL A 35 -26.69 -21.81 -9.36
C VAL A 35 -26.33 -23.03 -8.49
N SER A 36 -25.24 -22.95 -7.72
CA SER A 36 -24.77 -24.09 -6.93
C SER A 36 -25.71 -24.41 -5.77
N GLN A 37 -26.17 -25.66 -5.71
CA GLN A 37 -26.99 -26.19 -4.61
C GLN A 37 -26.16 -26.56 -3.37
N ARG A 38 -24.82 -26.61 -3.49
CA ARG A 38 -23.93 -26.97 -2.37
C ARG A 38 -23.87 -25.84 -1.35
N LYS A 39 -23.73 -26.20 -0.07
CA LYS A 39 -23.48 -25.22 1.01
C LYS A 39 -22.04 -24.71 1.00
N THR A 40 -21.11 -25.47 0.45
CA THR A 40 -19.67 -25.20 0.48
C THR A 40 -19.14 -24.75 -0.89
N CYS A 41 -18.18 -23.83 -0.89
CA CYS A 41 -17.45 -23.34 -2.07
C CYS A 41 -15.94 -23.51 -1.88
N TYR A 42 -15.50 -24.72 -1.55
CA TYR A 42 -14.07 -24.99 -1.34
C TYR A 42 -13.32 -25.14 -2.66
N ALA A 43 -12.23 -24.38 -2.82
CA ALA A 43 -11.30 -24.54 -3.93
C ALA A 43 -10.38 -25.75 -3.70
N GLN A 44 -10.05 -26.48 -4.77
CA GLN A 44 -9.05 -27.54 -4.71
C GLN A 44 -7.65 -26.97 -4.50
N HIS A 45 -6.74 -27.78 -3.96
CA HIS A 45 -5.37 -27.34 -3.67
C HIS A 45 -4.61 -26.83 -4.91
N SER A 46 -4.84 -27.42 -6.08
CA SER A 46 -4.29 -26.97 -7.36
C SER A 46 -4.77 -25.56 -7.73
N GLN A 47 -6.07 -25.29 -7.56
CA GLN A 47 -6.68 -23.99 -7.81
C GLN A 47 -6.14 -22.93 -6.83
N ILE A 48 -5.98 -23.27 -5.55
CA ILE A 48 -5.40 -22.36 -4.55
C ILE A 48 -3.96 -21.96 -4.95
N LYS A 49 -3.15 -22.92 -5.42
CA LYS A 49 -1.79 -22.66 -5.91
C LYS A 49 -1.79 -21.73 -7.13
N ALA A 50 -2.68 -21.96 -8.09
CA ALA A 50 -2.82 -21.12 -9.28
C ALA A 50 -3.26 -19.69 -8.93
N ILE A 51 -4.24 -19.53 -8.03
CA ILE A 51 -4.70 -18.22 -7.54
C ILE A 51 -3.56 -17.47 -6.83
N ARG A 52 -2.80 -18.15 -5.96
CA ARG A 52 -1.64 -17.53 -5.30
C ARG A 52 -0.58 -17.08 -6.30
N LYS A 53 -0.32 -17.86 -7.36
CA LYS A 53 0.61 -17.47 -8.43
C LYS A 53 0.15 -16.19 -9.13
N ASN A 54 -1.13 -16.12 -9.50
CA ASN A 54 -1.71 -14.93 -10.13
C ASN A 54 -1.68 -13.70 -9.21
N MET A 55 -2.03 -13.88 -7.94
CA MET A 55 -1.90 -12.83 -6.91
C MET A 55 -0.49 -12.29 -6.82
N THR A 56 0.51 -13.18 -6.71
CA THR A 56 1.92 -12.76 -6.64
C THR A 56 2.34 -11.99 -7.88
N GLN A 57 2.01 -12.50 -9.07
CA GLN A 57 2.41 -11.88 -10.33
C GLN A 57 1.83 -10.48 -10.50
N ILE A 58 0.53 -10.28 -10.21
CA ILE A 58 -0.14 -8.98 -10.34
C ILE A 58 0.43 -7.96 -9.34
N ILE A 59 0.67 -8.39 -8.09
CA ILE A 59 1.26 -7.54 -7.06
C ILE A 59 2.69 -7.13 -7.45
N THR A 60 3.52 -8.08 -7.87
CA THR A 60 4.90 -7.79 -8.30
C THR A 60 4.92 -6.81 -9.45
N ASN A 61 4.11 -7.03 -10.49
CA ASN A 61 4.08 -6.15 -11.66
C ASN A 61 3.65 -4.72 -11.30
N ASN A 62 2.63 -4.56 -10.46
CA ASN A 62 2.10 -3.24 -10.09
C ASN A 62 3.02 -2.44 -9.14
N VAL A 63 3.77 -3.13 -8.28
CA VAL A 63 4.62 -2.50 -7.26
C VAL A 63 6.04 -2.26 -7.79
N THR A 64 6.58 -3.14 -8.63
CA THR A 64 7.93 -2.94 -9.20
C THR A 64 8.01 -1.77 -10.16
N SER A 65 6.92 -1.44 -10.87
CA SER A 65 6.88 -0.33 -11.83
C SER A 65 6.62 1.03 -11.19
N SER A 66 6.34 1.10 -9.89
CA SER A 66 5.82 2.28 -9.22
C SER A 66 6.68 2.69 -8.02
N ASP A 67 6.63 3.97 -7.68
CA ASP A 67 7.18 4.51 -6.44
C ASP A 67 6.21 4.31 -5.26
N LEU A 68 6.62 4.72 -4.05
CA LEU A 68 5.77 4.56 -2.87
C LEU A 68 4.48 5.40 -2.94
N GLN A 69 4.52 6.58 -3.57
CA GLN A 69 3.35 7.47 -3.68
C GLN A 69 2.28 6.88 -4.59
N GLU A 70 2.66 6.40 -5.78
CA GLU A 70 1.80 5.70 -6.71
C GLU A 70 1.24 4.41 -6.11
N VAL A 71 2.05 3.65 -5.37
CA VAL A 71 1.57 2.45 -4.68
C VAL A 71 0.44 2.83 -3.71
N VAL A 72 0.59 3.90 -2.92
CA VAL A 72 -0.48 4.39 -2.02
C VAL A 72 -1.72 4.83 -2.82
N ASN A 73 -1.52 5.57 -3.92
CA ASN A 73 -2.62 5.98 -4.80
C ASN A 73 -3.38 4.81 -5.42
N LYS A 74 -2.71 3.67 -5.67
CA LYS A 74 -3.35 2.42 -6.13
C LYS A 74 -4.12 1.70 -5.02
N LEU A 75 -3.69 1.84 -3.76
CA LEU A 75 -4.34 1.24 -2.59
C LEU A 75 -5.64 1.96 -2.20
N LEU A 76 -5.71 3.29 -2.35
CA LEU A 76 -6.90 4.10 -2.04
C LEU A 76 -8.20 3.58 -2.71
N PRO A 77 -8.22 3.33 -4.03
CA PRO A 77 -9.38 2.76 -4.71
C PRO A 77 -9.39 1.22 -4.77
N ASP A 78 -8.43 0.56 -4.10
CA ASP A 78 -8.17 -0.89 -4.15
C ASP A 78 -8.03 -1.45 -5.58
N SER A 79 -7.34 -0.72 -6.46
CA SER A 79 -7.17 -1.10 -7.87
C SER A 79 -6.50 -2.47 -8.06
N ILE A 80 -5.44 -2.75 -7.30
CA ILE A 80 -4.70 -4.01 -7.34
C ILE A 80 -5.61 -5.19 -6.96
N ALA A 81 -6.51 -5.00 -5.99
CA ALA A 81 -7.40 -6.06 -5.54
C ALA A 81 -8.44 -6.42 -6.62
N LYS A 82 -8.98 -5.42 -7.32
CA LYS A 82 -9.91 -5.62 -8.44
C LYS A 82 -9.25 -6.33 -9.62
N ASP A 83 -7.99 -6.01 -9.91
CA ASP A 83 -7.22 -6.69 -10.95
C ASP A 83 -7.01 -8.17 -10.62
N ILE A 84 -6.74 -8.48 -9.34
CA ILE A 84 -6.62 -9.86 -8.85
C ILE A 84 -7.94 -10.61 -9.00
N GLU A 85 -9.07 -10.00 -8.60
CA GLU A 85 -10.39 -10.60 -8.72
C GLU A 85 -10.72 -10.97 -10.17
N LYS A 86 -10.50 -10.03 -11.09
CA LYS A 86 -10.73 -10.23 -12.53
C LYS A 86 -9.83 -11.32 -13.12
N ALA A 87 -8.55 -11.35 -12.76
CA ALA A 87 -7.61 -12.34 -13.26
C ALA A 87 -7.87 -13.76 -12.70
N CYS A 88 -8.38 -13.86 -11.48
CA CYS A 88 -8.64 -15.14 -10.82
C CYS A 88 -9.99 -15.75 -11.22
N GLN A 89 -10.90 -14.97 -11.81
CA GLN A 89 -12.23 -15.42 -12.25
C GLN A 89 -12.19 -16.67 -13.16
N GLY A 90 -11.15 -16.81 -13.99
CA GLY A 90 -10.96 -17.98 -14.86
C GLY A 90 -10.53 -19.27 -14.14
N VAL A 91 -10.04 -19.18 -12.90
CA VAL A 91 -9.61 -20.34 -12.10
C VAL A 91 -10.68 -20.74 -11.09
N TYR A 92 -11.11 -19.77 -10.28
CA TYR A 92 -12.20 -19.90 -9.32
C TYR A 92 -12.69 -18.49 -8.97
N PRO A 93 -14.00 -18.23 -8.95
CA PRO A 93 -14.49 -16.90 -8.66
C PRO A 93 -14.22 -16.49 -7.21
N LEU A 94 -13.74 -15.27 -7.00
CA LEU A 94 -13.38 -14.73 -5.69
C LEU A 94 -14.31 -13.59 -5.30
N HIS A 95 -14.38 -13.30 -4.00
CA HIS A 95 -14.99 -12.10 -3.44
C HIS A 95 -14.16 -11.64 -2.24
N ASP A 96 -14.42 -10.41 -1.79
CA ASP A 96 -13.72 -9.80 -0.65
C ASP A 96 -12.19 -9.94 -0.78
N VAL A 97 -11.67 -9.60 -1.97
CA VAL A 97 -10.23 -9.54 -2.24
C VAL A 97 -9.73 -8.18 -1.76
N TYR A 98 -8.74 -8.17 -0.87
CA TYR A 98 -8.19 -6.94 -0.33
C TYR A 98 -6.68 -7.07 -0.08
N ILE A 99 -6.00 -5.93 -0.07
CA ILE A 99 -4.65 -5.83 0.50
C ILE A 99 -4.81 -5.62 2.00
N ARG A 100 -4.61 -6.70 2.78
CA ARG A 100 -4.84 -6.71 4.23
C ARG A 100 -3.89 -5.79 4.98
N LYS A 101 -2.63 -5.76 4.56
CA LYS A 101 -1.59 -4.91 5.15
C LYS A 101 -0.41 -4.78 4.20
N VAL A 102 0.26 -3.64 4.28
CA VAL A 102 1.57 -3.41 3.66
C VAL A 102 2.55 -3.09 4.79
N LYS A 103 3.69 -3.79 4.81
CA LYS A 103 4.76 -3.57 5.80
C LYS A 103 6.01 -3.13 5.08
N VAL A 104 6.56 -1.96 5.41
CA VAL A 104 7.87 -1.56 4.88
C VAL A 104 8.96 -2.31 5.64
N LEU A 105 9.71 -3.18 4.96
CA LEU A 105 10.82 -3.94 5.54
C LEU A 105 12.11 -3.13 5.53
N LYS A 106 12.38 -2.44 4.42
CA LYS A 106 13.57 -1.60 4.26
C LYS A 106 13.17 -0.25 3.70
N LYS A 107 13.70 0.81 4.30
CA LYS A 107 13.62 2.18 3.81
C LYS A 107 14.95 2.54 3.12
N PRO A 108 14.93 3.35 2.06
CA PRO A 108 16.14 3.94 1.51
C PRO A 108 16.79 4.90 2.53
N ARG A 109 18.00 5.38 2.22
CA ARG A 109 18.64 6.43 3.00
C ARG A 109 17.74 7.66 2.98
N PHE A 110 17.54 8.28 4.14
CA PHE A 110 16.74 9.48 4.26
C PHE A 110 17.30 10.60 3.38
N ASP A 111 16.41 11.22 2.60
CA ASP A 111 16.71 12.34 1.73
C ASP A 111 15.64 13.42 1.93
N LEU A 112 16.09 14.62 2.29
CA LEU A 112 15.22 15.76 2.56
C LEU A 112 14.51 16.24 1.29
N ALA A 113 15.16 16.11 0.12
CA ALA A 113 14.59 16.52 -1.16
C ALA A 113 13.34 15.69 -1.51
N ASN A 114 13.46 14.35 -1.45
CA ASN A 114 12.34 13.44 -1.68
C ASN A 114 11.19 13.65 -0.68
N LEU A 115 11.49 14.03 0.56
CA LEU A 115 10.46 14.32 1.56
C LEU A 115 9.69 15.62 1.23
N LEU A 116 10.41 16.69 0.89
CA LEU A 116 9.80 17.97 0.55
C LEU A 116 8.91 17.87 -0.68
N GLU A 117 9.30 17.06 -1.67
CA GLU A 117 8.47 16.78 -2.85
C GLU A 117 7.14 16.08 -2.47
N LEU A 118 7.19 15.07 -1.60
CA LEU A 118 5.99 14.34 -1.16
C LEU A 118 5.03 15.18 -0.30
N HIS A 119 5.56 16.16 0.45
CA HIS A 119 4.76 17.05 1.30
C HIS A 119 4.39 18.39 0.64
N GLY A 120 4.93 18.67 -0.54
CA GLY A 120 4.82 19.97 -1.21
C GLY A 120 3.47 20.26 -1.87
N ASP A 121 2.60 19.26 -2.08
CA ASP A 121 1.39 19.42 -2.90
C ASP A 121 0.07 19.06 -2.17
N GLY A 122 0.02 19.34 -0.86
CA GLY A 122 -1.11 19.04 0.03
C GLY A 122 -1.88 20.25 0.57
N GLY A 123 -2.23 21.21 -0.30
CA GLY A 123 -3.35 22.16 -0.14
C GLY A 123 -3.47 23.01 1.14
N GLY A 124 -2.99 24.26 1.08
CA GLY A 124 -3.38 25.33 2.00
C GLY A 124 -2.73 26.66 1.63
N LYS A 125 -3.52 27.64 1.18
CA LYS A 125 -3.09 29.03 0.99
C LYS A 125 -2.37 29.52 2.25
N GLY A 126 -1.11 29.96 2.09
CA GLY A 126 -0.39 30.71 3.11
C GLY A 126 0.87 30.03 3.64
N ALA A 127 1.85 29.81 2.78
CA ALA A 127 3.27 29.95 3.11
C ALA A 127 4.04 29.84 1.79
N GLU A 128 4.31 30.98 1.16
CA GLU A 128 5.33 31.06 0.11
C GLU A 128 6.67 30.65 0.74
N VAL A 129 7.17 29.46 0.39
CA VAL A 129 8.58 29.13 0.59
C VAL A 129 9.30 29.55 -0.67
N SER A 130 9.77 30.80 -0.67
CA SER A 130 10.73 31.28 -1.65
C SER A 130 12.05 30.55 -1.45
N THR A 131 12.41 29.68 -2.39
CA THR A 131 13.78 29.16 -2.53
C THR A 131 14.68 30.26 -3.09
N GLY A 132 15.02 31.22 -2.22
CA GLY A 132 16.13 32.14 -2.45
C GLY A 132 17.39 31.55 -1.86
N ALA A 133 18.33 31.18 -2.71
CA ALA A 133 19.71 30.93 -2.30
C ALA A 133 20.28 32.20 -1.66
N ALA A 134 20.33 32.26 -0.33
CA ALA A 134 21.12 33.23 0.42
C ALA A 134 21.35 32.70 1.84
N GLU A 135 22.60 32.79 2.29
CA GLU A 135 22.98 32.63 3.69
C GLU A 135 22.06 33.48 4.59
N GLY A 136 21.45 32.87 5.61
CA GLY A 136 20.66 33.59 6.61
C GLY A 136 19.39 32.85 6.98
N GLY A 137 19.34 32.36 8.23
CA GLY A 137 18.21 31.60 8.76
C GLY A 137 16.88 32.37 8.69
N VAL A 138 15.79 31.62 8.57
CA VAL A 138 14.42 32.12 8.56
C VAL A 138 14.09 32.75 9.92
N VAL A 139 13.77 34.04 9.94
CA VAL A 139 13.20 34.72 11.12
C VAL A 139 11.73 34.36 11.19
N VAL A 140 11.39 33.53 12.17
CA VAL A 140 10.00 33.26 12.56
C VAL A 140 9.63 34.30 13.62
N ASP A 141 8.56 35.06 13.38
CA ASP A 141 8.08 36.07 14.34
C ASP A 141 7.57 35.35 15.60
N ARG A 142 8.36 35.40 16.67
CA ARG A 142 8.13 34.65 17.91
C ARG A 142 7.41 35.59 18.88
N PRO A 143 6.12 35.38 19.19
CA PRO A 143 5.40 36.25 20.12
C PRO A 143 6.13 36.27 21.48
N GLU A 144 6.32 37.46 22.04
CA GLU A 144 7.09 37.69 23.27
C GLU A 144 6.58 36.78 24.41
N GLY A 145 7.47 35.90 24.90
CA GLY A 145 7.22 35.04 26.06
C GLY A 145 7.17 33.52 25.82
N TYR A 146 7.42 33.02 24.61
CA TYR A 146 7.49 31.56 24.39
C TYR A 146 8.86 30.98 24.76
N GLU A 147 8.96 30.34 25.92
CA GLU A 147 10.03 29.41 26.26
C GLU A 147 9.61 27.97 25.91
N PRO A 148 10.33 27.26 25.02
CA PRO A 148 10.04 25.87 24.73
C PRO A 148 10.38 24.99 25.95
N PRO A 149 9.55 23.98 26.28
CA PRO A 149 9.81 23.09 27.40
C PRO A 149 11.11 22.30 27.17
N VAL A 150 12.01 22.37 28.14
CA VAL A 150 13.25 21.59 28.18
C VAL A 150 12.88 20.12 28.36
N GLN A 151 13.16 19.28 27.36
CA GLN A 151 13.02 17.84 27.52
C GLN A 151 14.14 17.34 28.43
N GLU A 152 13.79 16.84 29.61
CA GLU A 152 14.71 16.05 30.42
C GLU A 152 15.07 14.78 29.66
N SER A 153 16.36 14.55 29.48
CA SER A 153 16.92 13.37 28.83
C SER A 153 16.50 12.09 29.55
N VAL A 154 15.90 11.15 28.81
CA VAL A 154 15.79 9.73 29.19
C VAL A 154 16.61 8.89 28.21
#